data_AF-A0A1H5VRL3-F1
#
_entry.id   AF-A0A1H5VRL3-F1
#
_cell.length_a   1.000
_cell.length_b   1.000
_cell.length_c   1.000
_cell.angle_alpha   90.00
_cell.angle_beta   90.00
_cell.angle_gamma   90.00
#
_symmetry.space_group_name_H-M   'P 1'
#
loop_
_entity.id
_entity.type
_entity.pdbx_description
1 polymer ?
#
loop_
_entity_poly.entity_id
_entity_poly.type
_entity_poly.pdbx_seq_one_letter_code
_entity_poly.pdbx_strand_id
1 'polypeptide(L)'
;MMKHADVSDEDLKAKSTIHLPEGEVLSWDYLVWVRNHPIVWNVPTYILYGEKDHFQSLETMETFAEAIGADLSVMPNGEHWFHTDEQTEFRKKWLKKYM
;
A
#
# COMPACT_ATOMS: atom_id res chain seq x y z
N MET A 1 2.37 1.09 7.88
CA MET A 1 3.07 0.12 8.75
C MET A 1 3.93 0.84 9.77
N MET A 2 5.23 1.10 9.54
CA MET A 2 6.11 1.75 10.55
C MET A 2 5.59 3.12 11.03
N LYS A 3 5.17 3.99 10.10
CA LYS A 3 4.54 5.29 10.43
C LYS A 3 3.25 5.16 11.26
N HIS A 4 2.48 4.10 11.07
CA HIS A 4 1.25 3.87 11.85
C HIS A 4 1.54 3.32 13.25
N ALA A 5 2.65 2.60 13.40
CA ALA A 5 3.13 2.09 14.68
C ALA A 5 4.00 3.09 15.46
N ASP A 6 4.17 4.32 14.93
CA ASP A 6 5.10 5.32 15.46
C ASP A 6 6.54 4.78 15.65
N VAL A 7 6.98 3.94 14.70
CA VAL A 7 8.32 3.33 14.70
C VAL A 7 9.18 4.00 13.64
N SER A 8 10.31 4.58 14.06
CA SER A 8 11.34 5.09 13.15
C SER A 8 12.28 3.99 12.63
N ASP A 9 13.05 4.30 11.60
CA ASP A 9 14.13 3.42 11.14
C ASP A 9 15.17 3.21 12.25
N GLU A 10 15.46 4.24 13.05
CA GLU A 10 16.37 4.17 14.20
C GLU A 10 15.85 3.23 15.29
N ASP A 11 14.56 3.32 15.62
CA ASP A 11 13.92 2.43 16.59
C ASP A 11 13.99 0.97 16.13
N LEU A 12 13.64 0.72 14.87
CA LEU A 12 13.64 -0.62 14.31
C LEU A 12 15.06 -1.18 14.23
N LYS A 13 16.05 -0.37 13.83
CA LYS A 13 17.46 -0.74 13.81
C LYS A 13 17.98 -1.08 15.21
N ALA A 14 17.66 -0.27 16.21
CA ALA A 14 18.10 -0.47 17.59
C ALA A 14 17.48 -1.73 18.21
N LYS A 15 16.18 -1.97 17.97
CA LYS A 15 15.46 -3.11 18.53
C LYS A 15 15.59 -4.38 17.70
N SER A 16 16.04 -4.28 16.45
CA SER A 16 16.13 -5.33 15.41
C SER A 16 14.80 -5.97 15.02
N THR A 17 13.93 -6.29 15.97
CA THR A 17 12.58 -6.82 15.75
C THR A 17 11.61 -6.17 16.74
N ILE A 18 10.44 -5.74 16.24
CA ILE A 18 9.37 -5.15 17.05
C ILE A 18 8.08 -5.92 16.76
N HIS A 19 7.46 -6.47 17.81
CA HIS A 19 6.14 -7.07 17.75
C HIS A 19 5.08 -6.00 18.02
N LEU A 20 4.16 -5.82 17.08
CA LEU A 20 3.05 -4.88 17.21
C LEU A 20 1.86 -5.53 17.94
N PRO A 21 1.04 -4.75 18.66
CA PRO A 21 -0.15 -5.26 19.35
C PRO A 21 -1.13 -6.00 18.44
N GLU A 22 -1.19 -5.61 17.17
CA GLU A 22 -2.09 -6.17 16.15
C GLU A 22 -1.58 -7.49 15.54
N GLY A 23 -0.38 -7.94 15.96
CA GLY A 23 0.19 -9.24 15.62
C GLY A 23 1.25 -9.21 14.53
N GLU A 24 1.47 -8.07 13.87
CA GLU A 24 2.54 -7.92 12.89
C GLU A 24 3.92 -7.81 13.54
N VAL A 25 4.94 -8.20 12.78
CA VAL A 25 6.34 -8.14 13.20
C VAL A 25 7.10 -7.25 12.24
N LEU A 26 7.70 -6.19 12.76
CA LEU A 26 8.65 -5.35 12.03
C LEU A 26 10.05 -5.92 12.24
N SER A 27 10.79 -6.17 11.16
CA SER A 27 12.15 -6.68 11.21
C SER A 27 13.11 -5.76 10.46
N TRP A 28 14.18 -5.33 11.12
CA TRP A 28 15.24 -4.54 10.52
C TRP A 28 15.94 -5.31 9.40
N ASP A 29 16.26 -6.58 9.64
CA ASP A 29 16.92 -7.43 8.63
C ASP A 29 16.04 -7.58 7.40
N TYR A 30 14.73 -7.75 7.58
CA TYR A 30 13.78 -7.78 6.46
C TYR A 30 13.72 -6.44 5.72
N LEU A 31 13.64 -5.31 6.43
CA LEU A 31 13.62 -3.98 5.82
C LEU A 31 14.89 -3.69 5.00
N VAL A 32 16.06 -4.04 5.53
CA VAL A 32 17.34 -3.92 4.83
C VAL A 32 17.36 -4.85 3.62
N TRP A 33 16.89 -6.08 3.76
CA TRP A 33 16.85 -7.04 2.66
C TRP A 33 15.98 -6.53 1.50
N VAL A 34 14.74 -6.07 1.75
CA VAL A 34 13.87 -5.57 0.67
C VAL A 34 14.43 -4.33 -0.02
N ARG A 35 15.09 -3.44 0.73
CA ARG A 35 15.75 -2.25 0.16
C ARG A 35 16.97 -2.60 -0.71
N ASN A 36 17.66 -3.70 -0.40
CA ASN A 36 18.82 -4.18 -1.17
C ASN A 36 18.46 -5.12 -2.32
N HIS A 37 17.22 -5.61 -2.38
CA HIS A 37 16.75 -6.54 -3.40
C HIS A 37 15.48 -5.98 -4.08
N PRO A 38 15.59 -4.86 -4.82
CA PRO A 38 14.45 -4.31 -5.54
C PRO A 38 13.96 -5.30 -6.60
N ILE A 39 12.65 -5.38 -6.76
CA ILE A 39 12.02 -6.21 -7.78
C ILE A 39 11.74 -5.39 -9.05
N VAL A 40 11.85 -6.04 -10.20
CA VAL A 40 11.33 -5.50 -11.46
C VAL A 40 9.90 -6.01 -11.62
N TRP A 41 8.94 -5.09 -11.53
CA TRP A 41 7.54 -5.42 -11.73
C TRP A 41 7.16 -5.26 -13.21
N ASN A 42 6.92 -6.38 -13.91
CA ASN A 42 6.73 -6.41 -15.36
C ASN A 42 5.43 -7.11 -15.80
N VAL A 43 4.47 -7.25 -14.89
CA VAL A 43 3.15 -7.83 -15.17
C VAL A 43 2.11 -6.73 -15.35
N PRO A 44 1.12 -6.89 -16.26
CA PRO A 44 0.03 -5.93 -16.41
C PRO A 44 -0.65 -5.68 -15.07
N THR A 45 -0.77 -4.41 -14.68
CA THR A 45 -1.25 -4.00 -13.37
C THR A 45 -2.22 -2.84 -13.51
N TYR A 46 -3.34 -2.96 -12.81
CA TYR A 46 -4.37 -1.93 -12.69
C TYR A 46 -4.59 -1.69 -11.20
N ILE A 47 -4.54 -0.43 -10.78
CA ILE A 47 -4.62 -0.05 -9.37
C ILE A 47 -5.94 0.69 -9.14
N LEU A 48 -6.69 0.26 -8.14
CA LEU A 48 -7.84 0.97 -7.60
C LEU A 48 -7.48 1.55 -6.24
N TYR A 49 -7.55 2.88 -6.11
CA TYR A 49 -7.19 3.62 -4.91
C TYR A 49 -8.39 4.43 -4.39
N GLY A 50 -8.56 4.48 -3.06
CA GLY A 50 -9.58 5.30 -2.41
C GLY A 50 -9.05 6.70 -2.09
N GLU A 51 -9.73 7.75 -2.54
CA GLU A 51 -9.31 9.15 -2.32
C GLU A 51 -9.06 9.49 -0.83
N LYS A 52 -9.78 8.86 0.09
CA LYS A 52 -9.69 9.04 1.54
C LYS A 52 -8.91 7.92 2.24
N ASP A 53 -8.01 7.25 1.53
CA ASP A 53 -7.06 6.34 2.15
C ASP A 53 -6.19 7.12 3.18
N HIS A 54 -6.23 6.66 4.43
CA HIS A 54 -5.46 7.24 5.53
C HIS A 54 -4.18 6.46 5.83
N PHE A 55 -4.02 5.28 5.23
CA PHE A 55 -2.85 4.43 5.36
C PHE A 55 -1.74 4.82 4.38
N GLN A 56 -2.07 5.09 3.12
CA GLN A 56 -1.12 5.42 2.05
C GLN A 56 -1.51 6.73 1.35
N SER A 57 -0.53 7.53 0.94
CA SER A 57 -0.81 8.77 0.21
C SER A 57 -1.02 8.52 -1.28
N LEU A 58 -1.83 9.38 -1.91
CA LEU A 58 -2.02 9.36 -3.36
C LEU A 58 -0.69 9.53 -4.10
N GLU A 59 0.17 10.46 -3.66
CA GLU A 59 1.50 10.70 -4.25
C GLU A 59 2.37 9.43 -4.29
N THR A 60 2.32 8.61 -3.23
CA THR A 60 3.06 7.33 -3.18
C THR A 60 2.52 6.38 -4.26
N MET A 61 1.19 6.32 -4.40
CA MET A 61 0.54 5.45 -5.39
C MET A 61 0.76 5.92 -6.82
N GLU A 62 0.76 7.23 -7.07
CA GLU A 62 1.07 7.84 -8.36
C GLU A 62 2.52 7.54 -8.76
N THR A 63 3.46 7.77 -7.85
CA THR A 63 4.89 7.46 -8.06
C THR A 63 5.09 5.99 -8.40
N PHE A 64 4.42 5.09 -7.67
CA PHE A 64 4.50 3.66 -7.91
C PHE A 64 3.88 3.27 -9.25
N ALA A 65 2.69 3.78 -9.57
CA ALA A 65 2.00 3.51 -10.83
C ALA A 65 2.83 3.98 -12.03
N GLU A 66 3.44 5.16 -11.96
CA GLU A 66 4.35 5.68 -12.99
C GLU A 66 5.57 4.78 -13.16
N ALA A 67 6.21 4.37 -12.05
CA ALA A 67 7.41 3.54 -12.08
C ALA A 67 7.19 2.19 -12.76
N ILE A 68 5.99 1.62 -12.68
CA ILE A 68 5.64 0.32 -13.29
C ILE A 68 4.78 0.44 -14.56
N GLY A 69 4.43 1.67 -14.97
CA GLY A 69 3.53 1.92 -16.10
C GLY A 69 2.11 1.37 -15.91
N ALA A 70 1.58 1.40 -14.68
CA ALA A 70 0.24 0.94 -14.35
C ALA A 70 -0.81 2.04 -14.45
N ASP A 71 -2.04 1.65 -14.81
CA ASP A 71 -3.19 2.55 -14.69
C ASP A 71 -3.62 2.70 -13.22
N LEU A 72 -3.76 3.93 -12.76
CA LEU A 72 -4.28 4.27 -11.43
C LEU A 72 -5.69 4.87 -11.54
N SER A 73 -6.68 4.19 -10.97
CA SER A 73 -8.04 4.69 -10.84
C SER A 73 -8.31 5.14 -9.41
N VAL A 74 -8.74 6.38 -9.23
CA VAL A 74 -9.12 6.91 -7.91
C VAL A 74 -10.64 6.86 -7.77
N MET A 75 -11.13 6.28 -6.68
CA MET A 75 -12.52 6.36 -6.27
C MET A 75 -12.73 7.61 -5.40
N PRO A 76 -13.54 8.59 -5.84
CA PRO A 76 -13.91 9.73 -5.01
C PRO A 76 -14.58 9.27 -3.71
N ASN A 77 -14.20 9.87 -2.59
CA ASN A 77 -14.63 9.48 -1.24
C ASN A 77 -14.38 8.02 -0.84
N GLY A 78 -13.63 7.24 -1.64
CA GLY A 78 -13.29 5.87 -1.32
C GLY A 78 -12.32 5.80 -0.14
N GLU A 79 -12.55 4.89 0.80
CA GLU A 79 -11.66 4.65 1.93
C GLU A 79 -10.61 3.58 1.60
N HIS A 80 -9.65 3.37 2.52
CA HIS A 80 -8.64 2.30 2.38
C HIS A 80 -9.29 0.92 2.20
N TRP A 81 -10.34 0.64 2.97
CA TRP A 81 -11.14 -0.56 2.81
C TRP A 81 -12.47 -0.23 2.14
N PHE A 82 -12.67 -0.74 0.93
CA PHE A 82 -13.95 -0.65 0.24
C PHE A 82 -15.00 -1.59 0.87
N HIS A 83 -15.84 -1.05 1.74
CA HIS A 83 -16.82 -1.82 2.52
C HIS A 83 -18.24 -1.25 2.49
N THR A 84 -18.46 0.00 2.09
CA THR A 84 -19.82 0.53 1.91
C THR A 84 -20.46 -0.03 0.64
N ASP A 85 -21.78 0.05 0.53
CA ASP A 85 -22.49 -0.39 -0.68
C ASP A 85 -22.01 0.38 -1.93
N GLU A 86 -21.84 1.70 -1.80
CA GLU A 86 -21.32 2.55 -2.89
C GLU A 86 -19.91 2.14 -3.31
N GLN A 87 -19.01 1.97 -2.35
CA GLN A 87 -17.63 1.53 -2.57
C GLN A 87 -17.56 0.14 -3.19
N THR A 88 -18.41 -0.77 -2.73
CA THR A 88 -18.49 -2.14 -3.22
C THR A 88 -18.99 -2.17 -4.67
N GLU A 89 -20.01 -1.39 -5.00
CA GLU A 89 -20.52 -1.30 -6.38
C GLU A 89 -19.53 -0.61 -7.32
N PHE A 90 -18.82 0.43 -6.86
CA PHE A 90 -17.74 1.05 -7.62
C PHE A 90 -16.65 0.02 -7.93
N ARG A 91 -16.15 -0.70 -6.91
CA ARG A 91 -15.13 -1.74 -7.07
C ARG A 91 -15.60 -2.83 -8.03
N LYS A 92 -16.84 -3.31 -7.95
CA LYS A 92 -17.39 -4.32 -8.88
C LYS A 92 -17.38 -3.83 -10.33
N LYS A 93 -17.79 -2.59 -10.58
CA LYS A 93 -17.76 -1.99 -11.93
C LYS A 93 -16.33 -1.85 -12.44
N TRP A 94 -15.42 -1.42 -11.57
CA TRP A 94 -14.00 -1.33 -11.88
C TRP A 94 -13.40 -2.69 -12.24
N LEU A 95 -13.67 -3.74 -11.45
CA LEU A 95 -13.20 -5.10 -11.75
C LEU A 95 -13.67 -5.59 -13.12
N LYS A 96 -14.96 -5.40 -13.46
CA LYS A 96 -15.50 -5.77 -14.79
C LYS A 96 -14.85 -5.04 -15.97
N LYS A 97 -14.17 -3.92 -15.73
CA LYS A 97 -13.47 -3.17 -16.79
C LYS A 97 -12.09 -3.77 -17.09
N TYR A 98 -11.43 -4.35 -16.09
CA TYR A 98 -10.02 -4.77 -16.16
C TYR A 98 -9.81 -6.29 -15.99
N MET A 99 -10.86 -7.03 -15.66
CA MET A 99 -10.91 -8.50 -15.59
C MET A 99 -12.04 -9.04 -16.45
#